data_AF-A0A284QX87-F1
#
_entry.id   AF-A0A284QX87-F1
#
_cell.length_a   1.000
_cell.length_b   1.000
_cell.length_c   1.000
_cell.angle_alpha   90.00
_cell.angle_beta   90.00
_cell.angle_gamma   90.00
#
_symmetry.space_group_name_H-M   'P 1'
#
loop_
_entity.id
_entity.type
_entity.pdbx_description
1 polymer ?
#
loop_
_entity_poly.entity_id
_entity_poly.type
_entity_poly.pdbx_seq_one_letter_code
_entity_poly.pdbx_strand_id
1 'polypeptide(L)'
;MGRRLVNTSVLYEAKLAREAELSYALIATATDYDAWRPHSDTVTAAEVFKTLKANADTSRLVAATVLDELHANVSASGENSLLEQVGSMSFSIMPRSEKQDPEHRKRLAYVLPEYFSGEQLN
;
A
#
# COMPACT_ATOMS: atom_id res chain seq x y z
N MET A 1 -8.90 -13.32 19.11
CA MET A 1 -8.47 -12.48 17.97
C MET A 1 -7.98 -13.43 16.86
N GLY A 2 -8.79 -13.70 15.83
CA GLY A 2 -8.50 -14.67 14.76
C GLY A 2 -7.49 -14.19 13.72
N ARG A 3 -6.28 -13.79 14.16
CA ARG A 3 -5.20 -13.34 13.27
C ARG A 3 -4.51 -14.54 12.64
N ARG A 4 -4.15 -14.42 11.36
CA ARG A 4 -3.58 -15.53 10.57
C ARG A 4 -2.13 -15.31 10.13
N LEU A 5 -1.67 -14.07 10.11
CA LEU A 5 -0.32 -13.66 9.71
C LEU A 5 0.14 -12.49 10.60
N VAL A 6 1.46 -12.36 10.75
CA VAL A 6 2.12 -11.26 11.46
C VAL A 6 3.22 -10.67 10.58
N ASN A 7 3.35 -9.35 10.58
CA ASN A 7 4.43 -8.61 9.92
C ASN A 7 4.67 -7.27 10.63
N THR A 8 5.72 -6.57 10.23
CA THR A 8 6.15 -5.31 10.85
C THR A 8 6.09 -4.09 9.93
N SER A 9 5.91 -4.28 8.61
CA SER A 9 5.96 -3.19 7.62
C SER A 9 4.60 -2.61 7.22
N VAL A 10 3.53 -3.40 7.27
CA VAL A 10 2.30 -3.09 6.50
C VAL A 10 1.43 -1.99 7.10
N LEU A 11 1.42 -1.81 8.42
CA LEU A 11 0.43 -0.91 9.05
C LEU A 11 0.61 0.55 8.62
N TYR A 12 1.85 1.06 8.61
CA TYR A 12 2.11 2.44 8.23
C TYR A 12 2.06 2.63 6.72
N GLU A 13 2.53 1.64 5.96
CA GLU A 13 2.50 1.64 4.50
C GLU A 13 1.06 1.69 3.95
N ALA A 14 0.18 0.82 4.45
CA ALA A 14 -1.21 0.77 4.01
C ALA A 14 -2.00 2.04 4.38
N LYS A 15 -1.67 2.66 5.52
CA LYS A 15 -2.28 3.93 5.92
C LYS A 15 -1.84 5.08 5.03
N LEU A 16 -0.54 5.19 4.76
CA LEU A 16 -0.01 6.22 3.88
C LEU A 16 -0.51 6.07 2.45
N ALA A 17 -0.61 4.84 1.94
CA ALA A 17 -1.19 4.58 0.63
C ALA A 17 -2.66 5.03 0.56
N ARG A 18 -3.43 4.81 1.63
CA ARG A 18 -4.81 5.29 1.74
C ARG A 18 -4.89 6.82 1.78
N GLU A 19 -4.04 7.47 2.56
CA GLU A 19 -3.97 8.95 2.65
C GLU A 19 -3.56 9.59 1.32
N ALA A 20 -2.76 8.89 0.51
CA ALA A 20 -2.37 9.29 -0.84
C ALA A 20 -3.36 8.87 -1.94
N GLU A 21 -4.52 8.31 -1.58
CA GLU A 21 -5.55 7.83 -2.53
C GLU A 21 -5.04 6.78 -3.53
N LEU A 22 -4.06 5.98 -3.13
CA LEU A 22 -3.50 4.91 -3.94
C LEU A 22 -4.20 3.57 -3.65
N SER A 23 -4.53 2.84 -4.72
CA SER A 23 -4.98 1.45 -4.62
C SER A 23 -3.84 0.56 -4.13
N TYR A 24 -4.01 -0.03 -2.94
CA TYR A 24 -2.98 -0.83 -2.26
C TYR A 24 -3.41 -2.29 -2.08
N ALA A 25 -2.55 -3.22 -2.46
CA ALA A 25 -2.72 -4.65 -2.25
C ALA A 25 -1.43 -5.27 -1.71
N LEU A 26 -1.56 -6.24 -0.80
CA LEU A 26 -0.44 -6.91 -0.16
C LEU A 26 -0.33 -8.36 -0.63
N ILE A 27 0.85 -8.74 -1.13
CA ILE A 27 1.24 -10.15 -1.32
C ILE A 27 2.08 -10.55 -0.10
N ALA A 28 1.46 -11.28 0.84
CA ALA A 28 2.13 -11.77 2.04
C ALA A 28 2.60 -13.23 1.85
N THR A 29 3.91 -13.45 1.83
CA THR A 29 4.50 -14.79 1.81
C THR A 29 4.93 -15.22 3.20
N ALA A 30 4.45 -16.37 3.67
CA ALA A 30 4.87 -16.93 4.95
C ALA A 30 6.34 -17.38 4.87
N THR A 31 7.17 -16.84 5.77
CA THR A 31 8.60 -17.18 5.88
C THR A 31 8.86 -18.24 6.94
N ASP A 32 8.09 -18.20 8.02
CA ASP A 32 8.22 -19.05 9.19
C ASP A 32 6.90 -19.06 9.99
N TYR A 33 6.86 -19.87 11.04
CA TYR A 33 5.67 -20.08 11.88
C TYR A 33 5.72 -19.34 13.22
N ASP A 34 6.48 -18.25 13.34
CA ASP A 34 6.61 -17.42 14.55
C ASP A 34 6.86 -18.27 15.83
N ALA A 35 6.85 -17.66 17.02
CA ALA A 35 7.23 -18.33 18.27
C ALA A 35 6.12 -19.21 18.91
N TRP A 36 4.94 -19.33 18.28
CA TRP A 36 3.77 -19.97 18.90
C TRP A 36 3.69 -21.48 18.69
N ARG A 37 4.52 -22.07 17.82
CA ARG A 37 4.49 -23.51 17.52
C ARG A 37 5.29 -24.31 18.56
N PRO A 38 4.66 -25.19 19.37
CA PRO A 38 5.38 -26.03 20.33
C PRO A 38 6.28 -27.03 19.59
N HIS A 39 7.53 -27.20 20.04
CA HIS A 39 8.52 -28.14 19.49
C HIS A 39 9.06 -27.83 18.07
N SER A 40 8.94 -26.59 17.57
CA SER A 40 9.79 -26.16 16.45
C SER A 40 11.13 -25.65 16.98
N ASP A 41 12.20 -25.93 16.23
CA ASP A 41 13.52 -25.34 16.46
C ASP A 41 13.41 -23.81 16.51
N THR A 42 14.26 -23.17 17.31
CA THR A 42 14.33 -21.70 17.37
C THR A 42 14.55 -21.16 15.97
N VAL A 43 13.68 -20.26 15.50
CA VAL A 43 13.76 -19.66 14.16
C VAL A 43 15.17 -19.12 13.93
N THR A 44 15.93 -19.77 13.03
CA THR A 44 17.28 -19.31 12.70
C THR A 44 17.19 -18.31 11.55
N ALA A 45 18.00 -17.25 11.60
CA ALA A 45 18.03 -16.26 10.52
C ALA A 45 18.35 -16.90 9.16
N ALA A 46 19.20 -17.94 9.14
CA ALA A 46 19.59 -18.64 7.92
C ALA A 46 18.42 -19.34 7.22
N GLU A 47 17.51 -19.98 7.98
CA GLU A 47 16.31 -20.62 7.42
C GLU A 47 15.34 -19.60 6.86
N VAL A 48 15.14 -18.48 7.57
CA VAL A 48 14.32 -17.36 7.09
C VAL A 48 14.85 -16.83 5.76
N PHE A 49 16.16 -16.60 5.64
CA PHE A 49 16.76 -16.09 4.39
C PHE A 49 16.62 -17.07 3.22
N LYS A 50 16.76 -18.39 3.48
CA LYS A 50 16.58 -19.42 2.45
C LYS A 50 15.15 -19.43 1.92
N THR A 51 14.16 -19.45 2.82
CA THR A 51 12.74 -19.44 2.46
C THR A 51 12.36 -18.11 1.81
N LEU A 52 12.87 -16.99 2.31
CA LEU A 52 12.65 -15.66 1.73
C LEU A 52 13.13 -15.59 0.27
N LYS A 53 14.30 -16.16 -0.04
CA LYS A 53 14.83 -16.14 -1.42
C LYS A 53 13.94 -16.95 -2.38
N ALA A 54 13.52 -18.15 -1.98
CA ALA A 54 12.61 -18.97 -2.79
C ALA A 54 11.23 -18.32 -2.94
N ASN A 55 10.73 -17.70 -1.87
CA ASN A 55 9.47 -16.96 -1.88
C ASN A 55 9.57 -15.71 -2.74
N ALA A 56 10.72 -15.02 -2.78
CA ALA A 56 10.89 -13.83 -3.60
C ALA A 56 10.74 -14.13 -5.10
N ASP A 57 11.26 -15.25 -5.59
CA ASP A 57 11.12 -15.65 -6.99
C ASP A 57 9.64 -15.95 -7.32
N THR A 58 8.95 -16.66 -6.42
CA THR A 58 7.51 -16.94 -6.55
C THR A 58 6.68 -15.66 -6.51
N SER A 59 6.96 -14.74 -5.59
CA SER A 59 6.26 -13.47 -5.47
C SER A 59 6.43 -12.59 -6.72
N ARG A 60 7.63 -12.60 -7.34
CA ARG A 60 7.85 -11.88 -8.59
C ARG A 60 7.01 -12.45 -9.73
N LEU A 61 6.92 -13.77 -9.83
CA LEU A 61 6.08 -14.42 -10.83
C LEU A 61 4.61 -14.05 -10.63
N VAL A 62 4.11 -14.17 -9.39
CA VAL A 62 2.72 -13.81 -9.04
C VAL A 62 2.45 -12.34 -9.36
N ALA A 63 3.35 -11.43 -8.96
CA ALA A 63 3.20 -10.00 -9.24
C ALA A 63 3.15 -9.71 -10.75
N ALA A 64 4.00 -10.37 -11.55
CA ALA A 64 3.99 -10.21 -13.01
C ALA A 64 2.66 -10.71 -13.62
N THR A 65 2.20 -11.90 -13.25
CA THR A 65 0.93 -12.44 -13.76
C THR A 65 -0.27 -11.59 -13.38
N VAL A 66 -0.32 -11.08 -12.14
CA VAL A 66 -1.40 -10.20 -11.69
C VAL A 66 -1.36 -8.88 -12.44
N LEU A 67 -0.17 -8.34 -12.71
CA LEU A 67 -0.03 -7.09 -13.46
C LEU A 67 -0.51 -7.24 -14.91
N ASP A 68 -0.18 -8.36 -15.57
CA ASP A 68 -0.63 -8.65 -16.94
C ASP A 68 -2.17 -8.76 -17.02
N GLU A 69 -2.78 -9.50 -16.09
CA GLU A 69 -4.23 -9.63 -16.00
C GLU A 69 -4.90 -8.29 -15.65
N LEU A 70 -4.33 -7.52 -14.73
CA LEU A 70 -4.83 -6.19 -14.36
C LEU A 70 -4.78 -5.24 -15.56
N HIS A 71 -3.67 -5.22 -16.30
CA HIS A 71 -3.51 -4.38 -17.47
C HIS A 71 -4.53 -4.72 -18.57
N ALA A 72 -4.77 -6.01 -18.82
CA ALA A 72 -5.78 -6.46 -19.77
C ALA A 72 -7.19 -6.02 -19.35
N ASN A 73 -7.53 -6.17 -18.07
CA ASN A 73 -8.84 -5.76 -17.54
C ASN A 73 -9.05 -4.25 -17.60
N VAL A 74 -8.06 -3.44 -17.20
CA VAL A 74 -8.15 -1.97 -17.27
C VAL A 74 -8.29 -1.50 -18.71
N SER A 75 -7.55 -2.12 -19.65
CA SER A 75 -7.62 -1.76 -21.07
C SER A 75 -8.95 -2.13 -21.72
N ALA A 76 -9.58 -3.23 -21.28
CA ALA A 76 -10.87 -3.70 -21.81
C ALA A 76 -12.08 -2.94 -21.22
N SER A 77 -12.00 -2.55 -19.95
CA SER A 77 -13.12 -1.92 -19.24
C SER A 77 -13.31 -0.46 -19.63
N GLY A 78 -12.27 0.22 -20.13
CA GLY A 78 -12.30 1.65 -20.48
C GLY A 78 -12.50 2.60 -19.29
N GLU A 79 -12.92 2.08 -18.15
CA GLU A 79 -13.09 2.79 -16.89
C GLU A 79 -11.83 2.73 -16.03
N ASN A 80 -11.53 3.85 -15.39
CA ASN A 80 -10.43 4.00 -14.45
C ASN A 80 -10.74 3.31 -13.11
N SER A 81 -10.99 1.99 -13.11
CA SER A 81 -11.29 1.22 -11.90
C SER A 81 -10.20 1.37 -10.81
N LEU A 82 -8.96 1.66 -11.21
CA LEU A 82 -7.84 1.93 -10.32
C LEU A 82 -7.89 3.30 -9.62
N LEU A 83 -8.70 4.25 -10.12
CA LEU A 83 -8.86 5.59 -9.57
C LEU A 83 -10.08 5.73 -8.64
N GLU A 84 -10.73 4.62 -8.27
CA GLU A 84 -11.89 4.66 -7.35
C GLU A 84 -11.57 5.36 -6.01
N GLN A 85 -10.31 5.30 -5.58
CA GLN A 85 -9.87 5.92 -4.32
C GLN A 85 -9.69 7.44 -4.41
N VAL A 86 -9.63 8.01 -5.63
CA VAL A 86 -9.49 9.45 -5.83
C VAL A 86 -10.76 10.15 -5.37
N GLY A 87 -10.65 11.10 -4.44
CA GLY A 87 -11.81 11.73 -3.82
C GLY A 87 -12.13 11.24 -2.41
N SER A 88 -11.59 10.08 -2.00
CA SER A 88 -11.91 9.46 -0.71
C SER A 88 -11.44 10.29 0.50
N MET A 89 -10.39 11.11 0.34
CA MET A 89 -9.85 11.96 1.40
C MET A 89 -10.54 13.33 1.51
N SER A 90 -11.48 13.65 0.61
CA SER A 90 -12.18 14.95 0.56
C SER A 90 -12.79 15.40 1.90
N PHE A 91 -13.31 14.47 2.70
CA PHE A 91 -13.92 14.75 4.01
C PHE A 91 -13.01 14.43 5.21
N SER A 92 -11.83 13.84 4.96
CA SER A 92 -10.89 13.45 6.02
C SER A 92 -9.79 14.49 6.27
N ILE A 93 -9.63 15.47 5.36
CA ILE A 93 -8.67 16.56 5.49
C ILE A 93 -9.29 17.69 6.34
N MET A 94 -8.83 17.83 7.58
CA MET A 94 -9.28 18.86 8.53
C MET A 94 -8.06 19.57 9.17
N PRO A 95 -8.10 20.89 9.42
CA PRO A 95 -9.14 21.86 9.04
C PRO A 95 -9.03 22.28 7.56
N ARG A 96 -10.18 22.60 6.95
CA ARG A 96 -10.28 23.22 5.61
C ARG A 96 -9.82 24.70 5.69
N SER A 97 -8.54 24.90 6.00
CA SER A 97 -7.99 26.17 6.50
C SER A 97 -7.91 27.25 5.43
N GLU A 98 -8.46 28.43 5.73
CA GLU A 98 -8.35 29.67 4.96
C GLU A 98 -6.92 30.24 4.93
N LYS A 99 -6.02 29.77 5.82
CA LYS A 99 -4.60 30.15 5.86
C LYS A 99 -3.73 28.91 6.01
N GLN A 100 -3.12 28.47 4.92
CA GLN A 100 -2.11 27.42 4.92
C GLN A 100 -0.75 28.04 4.58
N ASP A 101 0.30 27.56 5.22
CA ASP A 101 1.66 27.95 4.86
C ASP A 101 1.94 27.52 3.40
N PRO A 102 2.40 28.44 2.52
CA PRO A 102 2.69 28.11 1.12
C PRO A 102 3.74 27.01 0.95
N GLU A 103 4.67 26.86 1.90
CA GLU A 103 5.67 25.78 1.85
C GLU A 103 5.01 24.41 2.09
N HIS A 104 4.13 24.30 3.07
CA HIS A 104 3.42 23.07 3.38
C HIS A 104 2.47 22.67 2.24
N ARG A 105 1.80 23.66 1.63
CA ARG A 105 0.93 23.42 0.47
C ARG A 105 1.71 22.83 -0.70
N LYS A 106 2.92 23.33 -0.99
CA LYS A 106 3.77 22.79 -2.06
C LYS A 106 4.18 21.34 -1.79
N ARG A 107 4.47 20.98 -0.53
CA ARG A 107 4.80 19.60 -0.15
C ARG A 107 3.59 18.67 -0.27
N LEU A 108 2.41 19.10 0.18
CA LEU A 108 1.18 18.31 0.11
C LEU A 108 0.64 18.18 -1.32
N ALA A 109 0.84 19.20 -2.17
CA ALA A 109 0.49 19.13 -3.59
C ALA A 109 1.25 18.06 -4.36
N TYR A 110 2.43 17.62 -3.88
CA TYR A 110 3.14 16.50 -4.48
C TYR A 110 2.40 15.17 -4.28
N VAL A 111 1.74 14.98 -3.14
CA VAL A 111 1.04 13.73 -2.79
C VAL A 111 -0.43 13.79 -3.22
N LEU A 112 -1.08 14.94 -3.03
CA LEU A 112 -2.50 15.18 -3.25
C LEU A 112 -2.68 16.40 -4.17
N PRO A 113 -2.33 16.29 -5.46
CA PRO A 113 -2.37 17.43 -6.38
C PRO A 113 -3.79 17.98 -6.53
N GLU A 114 -4.81 17.13 -6.61
CA GLU A 114 -6.22 17.54 -6.76
C GLU A 114 -6.73 18.49 -5.65
N TYR A 115 -6.13 18.43 -4.46
CA TYR A 115 -6.55 19.21 -3.30
C TYR A 115 -5.71 20.47 -3.05
N PHE A 116 -4.44 20.46 -3.44
CA PHE A 116 -3.49 21.51 -3.05
C PHE A 116 -2.85 22.27 -4.23
N SER A 117 -3.05 21.84 -5.49
CA SER A 117 -2.42 22.45 -6.68
C SER A 117 -3.11 23.71 -7.23
N GLY A 118 -4.39 23.94 -6.95
CA GLY A 118 -5.09 25.15 -7.39
C GLY A 118 -4.71 26.36 -6.52
N GLU A 119 -4.56 27.55 -7.11
CA GLU A 119 -4.81 28.79 -6.37
C GLU A 119 -6.27 28.74 -5.89
N GLN A 120 -6.53 28.95 -4.59
CA GLN A 120 -7.88 29.30 -4.19
C GLN A 120 -8.21 30.62 -4.89
N LEU A 121 -9.07 30.58 -5.92
CA LEU A 121 -9.82 31.75 -6.33
C LEU A 121 -10.54 32.29 -5.07
N ASN A 122 -10.36 33.59 -4.86
CA ASN A 122 -10.89 34.42 -3.76
C ASN A 122 -12.22 33.95 -3.14
#